data_AF-A0A645BNW1-F1
#
_entry.id   AF-A0A645BNW1-F1
#
_cell.length_a   1.000
_cell.length_b   1.000
_cell.length_c   1.000
_cell.angle_alpha   90.00
_cell.angle_beta   90.00
_cell.angle_gamma   90.00
#
_symmetry.space_group_name_H-M   'P 1'
#
loop_
_entity.id
_entity.type
_entity.pdbx_description
1 polymer ?
#
loop_
_entity_poly.entity_id
_entity_poly.type
_entity_poly.pdbx_seq_one_letter_code
_entity_poly.pdbx_strand_id
1 'polypeptide(L)'
;MPWEGYNYEDAILLNEDLVKADVFTSIHIEEYDCDARDTKLGAEEITRDIPNVAEEALKDLDERGIIRIGAEVRPGDILVGKVTPKGETELTAEERLLRAIFGEKAREVRDSSLRVPHGEAGKIVSVKVFTRENGDELPPGVNEQVRVHIAQKRKISEGDKMAGRHGNKGVVSRIMPREDMPFLPNGQPVQVVLNPLGVPSRMNIGQILEAHLGWAACALGLKIEAGDIGLAEQLKQYDYDADKYGMPEVVEHAVKMAVPVFDGAHEQDLKDTLALAEVDPSGKTVLYDGRTGEPFDNKVTVGCVYMLKLHHLVDDKIHARSTGPYSLVTQQPLGGKAQFGGQRFGEMEVWALEAYGAAYTLQEIITVKSDDVVGRVKTYEAIVKGENIPEPGVPESFKVLVKELQSIGLDIKVLNEDEEEISMRDNDEDIAETARELDLNLAGEMPAAPPAEKKEEFAESGEVSDDLDLIADVGNISLDNFDDKEDFNGITEDNDGSKDDFE
;
A
#
# COMPACT_ATOMS: atom_id res chain seq x y z
N MET A 1 1.62 27.36 7.67
CA MET A 1 1.35 27.70 9.09
C MET A 1 1.08 26.42 9.87
N PRO A 2 1.40 26.31 11.17
CA PRO A 2 0.92 25.19 11.98
C PRO A 2 -0.61 25.23 12.11
N TRP A 3 -1.26 24.07 12.21
CA TRP A 3 -2.71 23.95 12.34
C TRP A 3 -3.09 22.81 13.30
N GLU A 4 -3.38 23.14 14.56
CA GLU A 4 -3.91 22.21 15.58
C GLU A 4 -3.19 20.85 15.67
N GLY A 5 -1.90 20.81 15.35
CA GLY A 5 -1.11 19.56 15.29
C GLY A 5 -1.37 18.66 14.08
N TYR A 6 -2.37 18.94 13.23
CA TYR A 6 -2.66 18.11 12.05
C TYR A 6 -1.54 18.11 11.02
N ASN A 7 -0.76 19.18 10.94
CA ASN A 7 0.44 19.24 10.11
C ASN A 7 1.73 19.16 10.95
N TYR A 8 1.71 18.41 12.05
CA TYR A 8 2.91 18.13 12.83
C TYR A 8 3.97 17.42 11.96
N GLU A 9 5.24 17.73 12.21
CA GLU A 9 6.38 17.31 11.38
C GLU A 9 6.15 17.59 9.88
N ASP A 10 6.00 16.54 9.08
CA ASP A 10 5.85 16.58 7.62
C ASP A 10 4.41 16.24 7.18
N ALA A 11 3.46 16.18 8.11
CA ALA A 11 2.07 15.93 7.77
C ALA A 11 1.45 17.07 6.94
N ILE A 12 0.54 16.71 6.04
CA ILE A 12 -0.13 17.62 5.10
C ILE A 12 -1.63 17.61 5.39
N LEU A 13 -2.19 18.81 5.54
CA LEU A 13 -3.63 19.00 5.64
C LEU A 13 -4.21 19.34 4.27
N LEU A 14 -5.29 18.67 3.88
CA LEU A 14 -6.00 18.93 2.63
C LEU A 14 -7.42 19.42 2.87
N ASN A 15 -7.89 20.28 1.97
CA ASN A 15 -9.30 20.66 1.87
C ASN A 15 -10.10 19.55 1.14
N GLU A 16 -11.26 19.18 1.66
CA GLU A 16 -12.17 18.23 1.03
C GLU A 16 -12.61 18.64 -0.39
N ASP A 17 -12.57 19.93 -0.73
CA ASP A 17 -12.91 20.43 -2.07
C ASP A 17 -12.01 19.79 -3.14
N LEU A 18 -10.75 19.47 -2.81
CA LEU A 18 -9.83 18.77 -3.70
C LEU A 18 -10.27 17.33 -4.00
N VAL A 19 -10.88 16.66 -3.02
CA VAL A 19 -11.43 15.29 -3.16
C VAL A 19 -12.73 15.32 -3.95
N LYS A 20 -13.58 16.32 -3.69
CA LYS A 20 -14.86 16.52 -4.41
C LYS A 20 -14.64 16.84 -5.88
N ALA A 21 -13.61 17.64 -6.18
CA ALA A 21 -13.26 18.02 -7.55
C ALA A 21 -12.37 17.00 -8.29
N ASP A 22 -12.08 15.83 -7.69
CA ASP A 22 -11.25 14.77 -8.27
C ASP A 22 -9.84 15.24 -8.72
N VAL A 23 -9.27 16.26 -8.05
CA VAL A 23 -8.00 16.90 -8.45
C VAL A 23 -6.82 15.92 -8.41
N PHE A 24 -6.78 15.08 -7.37
CA PHE A 24 -5.72 14.08 -7.16
C PHE A 24 -6.24 12.64 -7.34
N THR A 25 -7.28 12.47 -8.16
CA THR A 25 -7.83 11.14 -8.48
C THR A 25 -7.02 10.49 -9.61
N SER A 26 -6.45 9.32 -9.34
CA SER A 26 -5.67 8.53 -10.29
C SER A 26 -6.45 7.29 -10.77
N ILE A 27 -6.17 6.84 -11.99
CA ILE A 27 -6.70 5.58 -12.53
C ILE A 27 -5.58 4.54 -12.45
N HIS A 28 -5.83 3.47 -11.72
CA HIS A 28 -4.95 2.31 -11.59
C HIS A 28 -5.55 1.15 -12.38
N ILE A 29 -4.73 0.41 -13.11
CA ILE A 29 -5.17 -0.74 -13.89
C ILE A 29 -4.27 -1.90 -13.52
N GLU A 30 -4.85 -2.89 -12.86
CA GLU A 30 -4.16 -4.11 -12.46
C GLU A 30 -4.50 -5.25 -13.43
N GLU A 31 -3.51 -6.10 -13.69
CA GLU A 31 -3.61 -7.26 -14.58
C GLU A 31 -3.59 -8.53 -13.75
N TYR A 32 -4.58 -9.39 -13.94
CA TYR A 32 -4.65 -10.72 -13.33
C TYR A 32 -4.73 -11.79 -14.40
N ASP A 33 -3.86 -12.78 -14.29
CA ASP A 33 -3.79 -13.91 -15.22
C ASP A 33 -4.28 -15.20 -14.54
N CYS A 34 -5.05 -15.99 -15.29
CA CYS A 34 -5.47 -17.34 -14.93
C CYS A 34 -5.08 -18.32 -16.04
N ASP A 35 -4.22 -19.28 -15.71
CA ASP A 35 -3.83 -20.35 -16.62
C ASP A 35 -4.63 -21.63 -16.34
N ALA A 36 -5.13 -22.27 -17.40
CA ALA A 36 -5.63 -23.63 -17.39
C ALA A 36 -4.55 -24.59 -17.90
N ARG A 37 -4.11 -25.51 -17.03
CA ARG A 37 -2.95 -26.37 -17.28
C ARG A 37 -3.31 -27.85 -17.38
N ASP A 38 -2.50 -28.60 -18.11
CA ASP A 38 -2.54 -30.06 -18.07
C ASP A 38 -1.86 -30.56 -16.79
N THR A 39 -2.64 -31.20 -15.92
CA THR A 39 -2.11 -31.88 -14.73
C THR A 39 -1.96 -33.38 -14.99
N LYS A 40 -1.25 -34.08 -14.10
CA LYS A 40 -1.12 -35.55 -14.17
C LYS A 40 -2.46 -36.29 -14.03
N LEU A 41 -3.45 -35.66 -13.40
CA LEU A 41 -4.76 -36.26 -13.10
C LEU A 41 -5.83 -35.89 -14.13
N GLY A 42 -5.54 -34.93 -15.00
CA GLY A 42 -6.45 -34.41 -16.03
C GLY A 42 -6.15 -32.94 -16.34
N ALA A 43 -6.78 -32.42 -17.40
CA ALA A 43 -6.69 -31.00 -17.73
C ALA A 43 -7.50 -30.17 -16.72
N GLU A 44 -6.98 -29.01 -16.34
CA GLU A 44 -7.79 -27.98 -15.69
C GLU A 44 -8.72 -27.34 -16.73
N GLU A 45 -9.96 -27.07 -16.33
CA GLU A 45 -10.97 -26.51 -17.22
C GLU A 45 -11.45 -25.16 -16.68
N ILE A 46 -11.59 -24.18 -17.57
CA ILE A 46 -12.27 -22.92 -17.28
C ILE A 46 -13.76 -23.13 -17.54
N THR A 47 -14.55 -23.01 -16.47
CA THR A 47 -15.98 -23.32 -16.52
C THR A 47 -16.76 -22.50 -15.50
N ARG A 48 -18.04 -22.28 -15.79
CA ARG A 48 -19.00 -21.68 -14.86
C ARG A 48 -19.49 -22.66 -13.78
N ASP A 49 -19.38 -23.97 -14.01
CA ASP A 49 -19.81 -25.00 -13.04
C ASP A 49 -18.74 -25.21 -11.97
N ILE A 50 -18.75 -24.34 -10.95
CA ILE A 50 -17.79 -24.34 -9.85
C ILE A 50 -18.42 -25.03 -8.63
N PRO A 51 -17.73 -25.99 -7.99
CA PRO A 51 -18.27 -26.70 -6.82
C PRO A 51 -18.45 -25.75 -5.63
N ASN A 52 -19.56 -25.93 -4.89
CA ASN A 52 -19.86 -25.25 -3.63
C ASN A 52 -19.96 -23.71 -3.71
N VAL A 53 -20.18 -23.16 -4.91
CA VAL A 53 -20.38 -21.72 -5.13
C VAL A 53 -21.86 -21.43 -5.38
N ALA A 54 -22.41 -20.42 -4.69
CA ALA A 54 -23.81 -20.00 -4.86
C ALA A 54 -24.02 -19.31 -6.21
N GLU A 55 -25.23 -19.43 -6.79
CA GLU A 55 -25.57 -18.80 -8.07
C GLU A 55 -25.39 -17.27 -8.06
N GLU A 56 -25.55 -16.62 -6.90
CA GLU A 56 -25.32 -15.18 -6.75
C GLU A 56 -23.88 -14.77 -7.06
N ALA A 57 -22.89 -15.59 -6.70
CA ALA A 57 -21.48 -15.34 -7.00
C ALA A 57 -21.15 -15.60 -8.48
N LEU A 58 -21.99 -16.36 -9.18
CA LEU A 58 -21.84 -16.68 -10.61
C LEU A 58 -22.62 -15.73 -11.52
N LYS A 59 -23.24 -14.68 -10.98
CA LYS A 59 -24.15 -13.78 -11.72
C LYS A 59 -23.43 -12.95 -12.79
N ASP A 60 -22.18 -12.57 -12.52
CA ASP A 60 -21.37 -11.71 -13.40
C ASP A 60 -20.47 -12.51 -14.35
N LEU A 61 -20.42 -13.84 -14.19
CA LEU A 61 -19.71 -14.75 -15.09
C LEU A 61 -20.55 -15.07 -16.32
N ASP A 62 -19.89 -15.17 -17.47
CA ASP A 62 -20.47 -15.62 -18.72
C ASP A 62 -20.65 -17.17 -18.75
N GLU A 63 -21.11 -17.69 -19.88
CA GLU A 63 -21.32 -19.14 -20.07
C GLU A 63 -20.03 -19.97 -19.95
N ARG A 64 -18.86 -19.36 -20.16
CA ARG A 64 -17.55 -20.00 -20.05
C ARG A 64 -17.00 -19.93 -18.62
N GLY A 65 -17.61 -19.14 -17.74
CA GLY A 65 -17.11 -18.90 -16.38
C GLY A 65 -16.13 -17.72 -16.30
N ILE A 66 -16.12 -16.82 -17.28
CA ILE A 66 -15.25 -15.64 -17.31
C ILE A 66 -16.07 -14.38 -16.97
N ILE A 67 -15.51 -13.49 -16.17
CA ILE A 67 -16.17 -12.24 -15.77
C ILE A 67 -16.47 -11.35 -16.98
N ARG A 68 -17.68 -10.77 -17.01
CA ARG A 68 -18.09 -9.85 -18.09
C ARG A 68 -17.39 -8.48 -17.99
N ILE A 69 -17.04 -7.92 -19.15
CA ILE A 69 -16.53 -6.54 -19.24
C ILE A 69 -17.60 -5.57 -18.74
N GLY A 70 -17.18 -4.64 -17.89
CA GLY A 70 -18.04 -3.63 -17.28
C GLY A 70 -18.68 -4.03 -15.96
N ALA A 71 -18.47 -5.27 -15.48
CA ALA A 71 -18.84 -5.64 -14.11
C ALA A 71 -18.02 -4.86 -13.08
N GLU A 72 -18.66 -4.47 -11.98
CA GLU A 72 -17.99 -3.96 -10.79
C GLU A 72 -17.72 -5.14 -9.85
N VAL A 73 -16.47 -5.30 -9.45
CA VAL A 73 -16.01 -6.43 -8.64
C VAL A 73 -15.43 -5.96 -7.32
N ARG A 74 -15.57 -6.80 -6.30
CA ARG A 74 -15.08 -6.61 -4.94
C ARG A 74 -14.17 -7.77 -4.52
N PRO A 75 -13.38 -7.61 -3.45
CA PRO A 75 -12.56 -8.69 -2.92
C PRO A 75 -13.36 -9.99 -2.73
N GLY A 76 -12.83 -11.10 -3.25
CA GLY A 76 -13.45 -12.44 -3.16
C GLY A 76 -14.37 -12.81 -4.33
N ASP A 77 -14.79 -11.84 -5.17
CA ASP A 77 -15.56 -12.12 -6.38
C ASP A 77 -14.73 -12.95 -7.37
N ILE A 78 -15.40 -13.84 -8.12
CA ILE A 78 -14.75 -14.73 -9.07
C ILE A 78 -14.52 -13.98 -10.39
N LEU A 79 -13.26 -13.93 -10.84
CA LEU A 79 -12.87 -13.36 -12.13
C LEU A 79 -12.89 -14.42 -13.23
N VAL A 80 -12.36 -15.60 -12.93
CA VAL A 80 -12.30 -16.72 -13.86
C VAL A 80 -12.57 -18.00 -13.07
N GLY A 81 -13.68 -18.65 -13.40
CA GLY A 81 -14.05 -19.95 -12.87
C GLY A 81 -13.11 -21.02 -13.39
N LYS A 82 -12.34 -21.65 -12.51
CA LYS A 82 -11.41 -22.72 -12.87
C LYS A 82 -11.60 -23.91 -11.94
N VAL A 83 -11.66 -25.09 -12.54
CA VAL A 83 -11.75 -26.35 -11.80
C VAL A 83 -10.54 -27.22 -12.11
N THR A 84 -9.95 -27.78 -11.05
CA THR A 84 -8.82 -28.72 -11.16
C THR A 84 -9.29 -30.13 -10.78
N PRO A 85 -9.02 -31.16 -11.59
CA PRO A 85 -9.33 -32.54 -11.21
C PRO A 85 -8.55 -32.93 -9.94
N LYS A 86 -9.27 -33.44 -8.95
CA LYS A 86 -8.73 -33.90 -7.67
C LYS A 86 -8.63 -35.42 -7.71
N GLY A 87 -7.48 -35.95 -7.28
CA GLY A 87 -7.33 -37.38 -7.07
C GLY A 87 -8.21 -37.84 -5.92
N GLU A 88 -8.53 -39.12 -5.86
CA GLU A 88 -9.26 -39.69 -4.73
C GLU A 88 -8.37 -39.64 -3.48
N THR A 89 -8.53 -38.59 -2.67
CA THR A 89 -7.87 -38.46 -1.37
C THR A 89 -8.65 -39.25 -0.33
N GLU A 90 -7.94 -39.93 0.58
CA GLU A 90 -8.58 -40.49 1.77
C GLU A 90 -9.15 -39.34 2.61
N LEU A 91 -10.47 -39.22 2.61
CA LEU A 91 -11.21 -38.26 3.43
C LEU A 91 -11.00 -38.58 4.91
N THR A 92 -10.98 -37.55 5.75
CA THR A 92 -10.93 -37.75 7.22
C THR A 92 -12.20 -38.47 7.71
N ALA A 93 -12.15 -39.05 8.92
CA ALA A 93 -13.31 -39.79 9.44
C ALA A 93 -14.55 -38.89 9.58
N GLU A 94 -14.31 -37.62 9.91
CA GLU A 94 -15.26 -36.52 10.07
C GLU A 94 -15.88 -36.13 8.74
N GLU A 95 -15.06 -35.90 7.69
CA GLU A 95 -15.54 -35.61 6.33
C GLU A 95 -16.35 -36.79 5.77
N ARG A 96 -15.89 -38.02 6.01
CA ARG A 96 -16.63 -39.24 5.62
C ARG A 96 -17.99 -39.31 6.30
N LEU A 97 -18.05 -38.96 7.58
CA LEU A 97 -19.30 -38.93 8.34
C LEU A 97 -20.22 -37.82 7.82
N LEU A 98 -19.71 -36.61 7.65
CA LEU A 98 -20.47 -35.47 7.09
C LEU A 98 -21.07 -35.84 5.73
N ARG A 99 -20.25 -36.43 4.86
CA ARG A 99 -20.67 -36.87 3.54
C ARG A 99 -21.73 -37.97 3.60
N ALA A 100 -21.64 -38.89 4.57
CA ALA A 100 -22.65 -39.92 4.79
C ALA A 100 -23.97 -39.34 5.32
N ILE A 101 -23.92 -38.28 6.14
CA ILE A 101 -25.10 -37.61 6.69
C ILE A 101 -25.81 -36.77 5.62
N PHE A 102 -25.08 -35.92 4.90
CA PHE A 102 -25.64 -35.01 3.90
C PHE A 102 -25.86 -35.65 2.53
N GLY A 103 -25.35 -36.87 2.31
CA GLY A 103 -25.49 -37.58 1.05
C GLY A 103 -24.79 -36.88 -0.12
N GLU A 104 -23.85 -35.97 0.16
CA GLU A 104 -23.12 -35.25 -0.88
C GLU A 104 -22.21 -36.22 -1.65
N LYS A 105 -22.36 -36.23 -2.97
CA LYS A 105 -21.42 -36.95 -3.83
C LYS A 105 -20.10 -36.17 -3.82
N ALA A 106 -18.97 -36.86 -3.65
CA ALA A 106 -17.68 -36.24 -3.90
C ALA A 106 -17.68 -35.81 -5.35
N ARG A 107 -17.45 -34.52 -5.54
CA ARG A 107 -17.11 -34.00 -6.84
C ARG A 107 -15.64 -34.32 -7.08
N GLU A 108 -15.33 -34.82 -8.27
CA GLU A 108 -13.98 -35.20 -8.68
C GLU A 108 -13.10 -33.97 -8.98
N VAL A 109 -13.62 -32.75 -8.76
CA VAL A 109 -12.97 -31.49 -9.08
C VAL A 109 -12.96 -30.57 -7.86
N ARG A 110 -11.90 -29.78 -7.73
CA ARG A 110 -11.76 -28.70 -6.75
C ARG A 110 -11.87 -27.33 -7.42
N ASP A 111 -12.36 -26.34 -6.67
CA ASP A 111 -12.33 -24.94 -7.08
C ASP A 111 -10.87 -24.42 -7.02
N SER A 112 -10.36 -23.97 -8.16
CA SER A 112 -9.05 -23.30 -8.30
C SER A 112 -9.19 -21.97 -9.05
N SER A 113 -10.38 -21.37 -8.96
CA SER A 113 -10.78 -20.15 -9.65
C SER A 113 -9.91 -18.95 -9.26
N LEU A 114 -9.70 -18.06 -10.22
CA LEU A 114 -9.11 -16.76 -9.97
C LEU A 114 -10.15 -15.86 -9.30
N ARG A 115 -9.82 -15.33 -8.12
CA ARG A 115 -10.66 -14.40 -7.36
C ARG A 115 -9.97 -13.05 -7.22
N VAL A 116 -10.76 -11.99 -7.07
CA VAL A 116 -10.23 -10.65 -6.77
C VAL A 116 -9.50 -10.68 -5.44
N PRO A 117 -8.23 -10.25 -5.38
CA PRO A 117 -7.46 -10.20 -4.13
C PRO A 117 -8.08 -9.26 -3.08
N HIS A 118 -7.63 -9.42 -1.84
CA HIS A 118 -8.00 -8.54 -0.75
C HIS A 118 -7.47 -7.11 -0.98
N GLY A 119 -8.33 -6.12 -0.77
CA GLY A 119 -7.99 -4.70 -0.96
C GLY A 119 -8.17 -4.19 -2.39
N GLU A 120 -8.39 -5.08 -3.36
CA GLU A 120 -8.59 -4.70 -4.75
C GLU A 120 -10.08 -4.66 -5.09
N ALA A 121 -10.49 -3.60 -5.78
CA ALA A 121 -11.86 -3.41 -6.23
C ALA A 121 -11.86 -2.49 -7.45
N GLY A 122 -12.83 -2.67 -8.34
CA GLY A 122 -12.91 -1.82 -9.51
C GLY A 122 -13.83 -2.36 -10.57
N LYS A 123 -13.68 -1.81 -11.77
CA LYS A 123 -14.47 -2.19 -12.93
C LYS A 123 -13.63 -2.99 -13.90
N ILE A 124 -14.17 -4.10 -14.40
CA ILE A 124 -13.52 -4.86 -15.46
C ILE A 124 -13.52 -4.05 -16.74
N VAL A 125 -12.33 -3.68 -17.23
CA VAL A 125 -12.17 -2.86 -18.45
C VAL A 125 -11.83 -3.69 -19.67
N SER A 126 -11.13 -4.81 -19.49
CA SER A 126 -10.68 -5.66 -20.56
C SER A 126 -10.54 -7.10 -20.07
N VAL A 127 -10.91 -8.03 -20.93
CA VAL A 127 -10.68 -9.46 -20.74
C VAL A 127 -10.11 -9.99 -22.06
N LYS A 128 -8.95 -10.64 -21.99
CA LYS A 128 -8.29 -11.26 -23.14
C LYS A 128 -8.19 -12.75 -22.87
N VAL A 129 -8.55 -13.54 -23.88
CA VAL A 129 -8.50 -14.99 -23.80
C VAL A 129 -7.55 -15.48 -24.89
N PHE A 130 -6.54 -16.23 -24.48
CA PHE A 130 -5.52 -16.82 -25.34
C PHE A 130 -5.71 -18.33 -25.31
N THR A 131 -5.80 -18.97 -26.48
CA THR A 131 -5.99 -20.42 -26.56
C THR A 131 -4.95 -21.04 -27.48
N ARG A 132 -4.45 -22.21 -27.08
CA ARG A 132 -3.50 -22.98 -27.89
C ARG A 132 -4.10 -23.38 -29.25
N GLU A 133 -5.40 -23.63 -29.28
CA GLU A 133 -6.14 -23.98 -30.51
C GLU A 133 -6.17 -22.84 -31.54
N ASN A 134 -6.18 -21.59 -31.09
CA ASN A 134 -6.14 -20.42 -31.97
C ASN A 134 -4.73 -20.08 -32.46
N GLY A 135 -3.71 -20.84 -32.05
CA GLY A 135 -2.32 -20.62 -32.44
C GLY A 135 -1.60 -19.56 -31.60
N ASP A 136 -2.14 -19.17 -30.44
CA ASP A 136 -1.49 -18.27 -29.51
C ASP A 136 -0.28 -18.95 -28.85
N GLU A 137 0.81 -18.20 -28.65
CA GLU A 137 2.03 -18.70 -28.02
C GLU A 137 1.84 -18.75 -26.49
N LEU A 138 1.58 -19.95 -25.96
CA LEU A 138 1.36 -20.20 -24.53
C LEU A 138 2.52 -21.01 -23.92
N PRO A 139 2.82 -20.82 -22.62
CA PRO A 139 3.82 -21.62 -21.91
C PRO A 139 3.56 -23.12 -22.04
N PRO A 140 4.60 -23.97 -22.00
CA PRO A 140 4.44 -25.42 -22.07
C PRO A 140 3.47 -25.96 -21.00
N GLY A 141 2.47 -26.75 -21.42
CA GLY A 141 1.46 -27.34 -20.53
C GLY A 141 0.29 -26.41 -20.18
N VAL A 142 0.23 -25.20 -20.73
CA VAL A 142 -0.95 -24.30 -20.64
C VAL A 142 -1.81 -24.48 -21.90
N ASN A 143 -3.10 -24.76 -21.71
CA ASN A 143 -4.08 -24.94 -22.79
C ASN A 143 -4.79 -23.63 -23.14
N GLU A 144 -5.17 -22.90 -22.10
CA GLU A 144 -5.90 -21.63 -22.18
C GLU A 144 -5.37 -20.69 -21.11
N GLN A 145 -5.24 -19.40 -21.45
CA GLN A 145 -4.88 -18.34 -20.53
C GLN A 145 -5.90 -17.21 -20.64
N VAL A 146 -6.44 -16.79 -19.50
CA VAL A 146 -7.38 -15.67 -19.42
C VAL A 146 -6.75 -14.56 -18.62
N ARG A 147 -6.71 -13.37 -19.21
CA ARG A 147 -6.15 -12.15 -18.64
C ARG A 147 -7.25 -11.14 -18.40
N VAL A 148 -7.38 -10.67 -17.18
CA VAL A 148 -8.42 -9.74 -16.74
C VAL A 148 -7.77 -8.45 -16.27
N HIS A 149 -8.24 -7.32 -16.80
CA HIS A 149 -7.82 -5.99 -16.38
C HIS A 149 -8.89 -5.34 -15.51
N ILE A 150 -8.52 -5.03 -14.26
CA ILE A 150 -9.38 -4.30 -13.32
C ILE A 150 -8.91 -2.86 -13.28
N ALA A 151 -9.79 -1.91 -13.60
CA ALA A 151 -9.51 -0.50 -13.43
C ALA A 151 -10.17 0.05 -12.16
N GLN A 152 -9.37 0.71 -11.33
CA GLN A 152 -9.81 1.38 -10.11
C GLN A 152 -9.55 2.89 -10.22
N LYS A 153 -10.56 3.69 -9.85
CA LYS A 153 -10.37 5.11 -9.60
C LYS A 153 -9.98 5.29 -8.14
N ARG A 154 -8.75 5.72 -7.88
CA ARG A 154 -8.24 5.95 -6.53
C ARG A 154 -8.19 7.45 -6.26
N LYS A 155 -9.10 7.91 -5.41
CA LYS A 155 -9.08 9.29 -4.90
C LYS A 155 -7.88 9.49 -3.97
N ILE A 156 -7.59 10.74 -3.61
CA ILE A 156 -6.63 11.03 -2.54
C ILE A 156 -7.28 10.69 -1.20
N SER A 157 -6.55 9.97 -0.36
CA SER A 157 -7.02 9.52 0.95
C SER A 157 -6.04 9.92 2.05
N GLU A 158 -6.49 9.89 3.30
CA GLU A 158 -5.62 10.02 4.47
C GLU A 158 -4.62 8.86 4.49
N GLY A 159 -3.34 9.15 4.71
CA GLY A 159 -2.24 8.20 4.59
C GLY A 159 -1.53 8.21 3.23
N ASP A 160 -2.11 8.82 2.19
CA ASP A 160 -1.43 8.96 0.89
C ASP A 160 -0.24 9.91 0.99
N LYS A 161 0.81 9.60 0.23
CA LYS A 161 2.03 10.43 0.19
C LYS A 161 1.95 11.49 -0.91
N MET A 162 2.22 12.72 -0.54
CA MET A 162 2.35 13.85 -1.48
C MET A 162 3.75 14.47 -1.39
N ALA A 163 4.15 15.15 -2.46
CA ALA A 163 5.39 15.91 -2.47
C ALA A 163 5.30 17.16 -3.35
N GLY A 164 6.05 18.20 -2.97
CA GLY A 164 6.38 19.30 -3.86
C GLY A 164 7.66 19.03 -4.65
N ARG A 165 7.97 19.94 -5.59
CA ARG A 165 9.17 19.83 -6.44
C ARG A 165 10.48 20.12 -5.71
N HIS A 166 10.41 20.71 -4.51
CA HIS A 166 11.56 21.12 -3.71
C HIS A 166 11.98 20.11 -2.63
N GLY A 167 11.61 18.83 -2.82
CA GLY A 167 11.94 17.74 -1.90
C GLY A 167 11.13 17.74 -0.60
N ASN A 168 10.17 18.66 -0.45
CA ASN A 168 9.19 18.64 0.63
C ASN A 168 8.19 17.49 0.37
N LYS A 169 8.29 16.43 1.16
CA LYS A 169 7.40 15.27 1.11
C LYS A 169 6.63 15.17 2.40
N GLY A 170 5.41 14.67 2.32
CA GLY A 170 4.54 14.55 3.48
C GLY A 170 3.45 13.52 3.25
N VAL A 171 2.82 13.11 4.33
CA VAL A 171 1.66 12.21 4.31
C VAL A 171 0.41 13.05 4.59
N VAL A 172 -0.67 12.81 3.86
CA VAL A 172 -1.96 13.42 4.16
C VAL A 172 -2.44 12.91 5.51
N SER A 173 -2.43 13.76 6.52
CA SER A 173 -2.86 13.37 7.88
C SER A 173 -4.37 13.50 8.06
N ARG A 174 -4.96 14.53 7.44
CA ARG A 174 -6.39 14.80 7.55
C ARG A 174 -6.92 15.53 6.33
N ILE A 175 -8.14 15.17 5.95
CA ILE A 175 -8.93 15.89 4.94
C ILE A 175 -10.02 16.66 5.69
N MET A 176 -9.93 17.99 5.67
CA MET A 176 -10.79 18.88 6.45
C MET A 176 -11.99 19.35 5.63
N PRO A 177 -13.16 19.53 6.28
CA PRO A 177 -14.28 20.24 5.70
C PRO A 177 -13.90 21.65 5.24
N ARG A 178 -14.57 22.14 4.20
CA ARG A 178 -14.28 23.44 3.61
C ARG A 178 -14.38 24.58 4.63
N GLU A 179 -15.38 24.54 5.49
CA GLU A 179 -15.70 25.52 6.52
C GLU A 179 -14.67 25.59 7.64
N ASP A 180 -13.96 24.50 7.90
CA ASP A 180 -12.94 24.44 8.96
C ASP A 180 -11.58 24.94 8.48
N MET A 181 -11.39 25.09 7.17
CA MET A 181 -10.12 25.51 6.59
C MET A 181 -9.90 27.01 6.82
N PRO A 182 -8.65 27.44 7.09
CA PRO A 182 -8.28 28.85 7.06
C PRO A 182 -8.70 29.48 5.73
N PHE A 183 -9.28 30.67 5.77
CA PHE A 183 -9.77 31.33 4.58
C PHE A 183 -9.21 32.73 4.40
N LEU A 184 -9.15 33.14 3.14
CA LEU A 184 -8.67 34.44 2.69
C LEU A 184 -9.71 35.54 2.94
N PRO A 185 -9.34 36.83 2.92
CA PRO A 185 -10.28 37.93 3.13
C PRO A 185 -11.44 37.98 2.12
N ASN A 186 -11.28 37.33 0.95
CA ASN A 186 -12.32 37.18 -0.06
C ASN A 186 -13.29 36.01 0.22
N GLY A 187 -13.12 35.27 1.32
CA GLY A 187 -13.92 34.11 1.70
C GLY A 187 -13.46 32.78 1.08
N GLN A 188 -12.41 32.77 0.27
CA GLN A 188 -11.89 31.55 -0.34
C GLN A 188 -11.05 30.76 0.67
N PRO A 189 -11.39 29.48 0.95
CA PRO A 189 -10.60 28.64 1.84
C PRO A 189 -9.30 28.20 1.16
N VAL A 190 -8.25 28.01 1.96
CA VAL A 190 -7.00 27.41 1.46
C VAL A 190 -7.21 25.94 1.13
N GLN A 191 -6.45 25.43 0.16
CA GLN A 191 -6.58 24.06 -0.34
C GLN A 191 -5.65 23.10 0.38
N VAL A 192 -4.45 23.55 0.76
CA VAL A 192 -3.42 22.76 1.42
C VAL A 192 -2.77 23.60 2.52
N VAL A 193 -2.51 23.02 3.69
CA VAL A 193 -1.77 23.69 4.77
C VAL A 193 -0.49 22.92 5.09
N LEU A 194 0.65 23.59 4.91
CA LEU A 194 1.99 23.03 5.17
C LEU A 194 2.62 23.64 6.42
N ASN A 195 3.41 22.82 7.13
CA ASN A 195 4.15 23.24 8.32
C ASN A 195 5.36 24.12 7.94
N PRO A 196 5.47 25.35 8.46
CA PRO A 196 6.60 26.23 8.15
C PRO A 196 7.91 25.75 8.78
N LEU A 197 7.86 24.95 9.86
CA LEU A 197 9.06 24.51 10.59
C LEU A 197 9.95 23.58 9.76
N GLY A 198 9.38 22.88 8.79
CA GLY A 198 10.11 21.97 7.90
C GLY A 198 10.95 22.66 6.82
N VAL A 199 10.82 23.99 6.64
CA VAL A 199 11.51 24.74 5.57
C VAL A 199 12.92 25.19 5.99
N PRO A 200 13.12 25.85 7.16
CA PRO A 200 14.44 26.36 7.53
C PRO A 200 15.48 25.24 7.76
N SER A 201 15.07 24.14 8.38
CA SER A 201 15.96 22.99 8.68
C SER A 201 16.45 22.28 7.42
N ARG A 202 15.66 22.27 6.35
CA ARG A 202 15.96 21.59 5.08
C ARG A 202 16.57 22.50 4.02
N MET A 203 16.67 23.80 4.29
CA MET A 203 17.22 24.82 3.39
C MET A 203 16.57 24.84 1.99
N ASN A 204 15.34 24.36 1.85
CA ASN A 204 14.61 24.32 0.58
C ASN A 204 13.69 25.54 0.42
N ILE A 205 14.31 26.73 0.45
CA ILE A 205 13.64 28.04 0.35
C ILE A 205 12.90 28.20 -0.99
N GLY A 206 13.30 27.46 -2.02
CA GLY A 206 12.67 27.48 -3.35
C GLY A 206 11.14 27.30 -3.30
N GLN A 207 10.62 26.50 -2.36
CA GLN A 207 9.16 26.32 -2.22
C GLN A 207 8.42 27.60 -1.79
N ILE A 208 9.08 28.47 -1.02
CA ILE A 208 8.53 29.77 -0.61
C ILE A 208 8.54 30.73 -1.80
N LEU A 209 9.64 30.73 -2.57
CA LEU A 209 9.75 31.54 -3.78
C LEU A 209 8.71 31.11 -4.83
N GLU A 210 8.50 29.80 -4.99
CA GLU A 210 7.45 29.23 -5.82
C GLU A 210 6.07 29.69 -5.34
N ALA A 211 5.78 29.62 -4.03
CA ALA A 211 4.51 30.07 -3.48
C ALA A 211 4.24 31.55 -3.77
N HIS A 212 5.24 32.42 -3.59
CA HIS A 212 5.12 33.85 -3.86
C HIS A 212 4.87 34.13 -5.35
N LEU A 213 5.67 33.52 -6.22
CA LEU A 213 5.54 33.70 -7.66
C LEU A 213 4.21 33.14 -8.17
N GLY A 214 3.80 31.98 -7.67
CA GLY A 214 2.52 31.36 -7.98
C GLY A 214 1.34 32.22 -7.55
N TRP A 215 1.42 32.86 -6.37
CA TRP A 215 0.39 33.81 -5.95
C TRP A 215 0.29 35.00 -6.90
N ALA A 216 1.42 35.58 -7.30
CA ALA A 216 1.46 36.67 -8.26
C ALA A 216 0.89 36.24 -9.61
N ALA A 217 1.21 35.04 -10.09
CA ALA A 217 0.66 34.45 -11.31
C ALA A 217 -0.86 34.30 -11.27
N CYS A 218 -1.39 33.76 -10.16
CA CYS A 218 -2.83 33.61 -9.91
C CYS A 218 -3.53 34.98 -9.87
N ALA A 219 -2.95 35.99 -9.19
CA ALA A 219 -3.52 37.33 -9.12
C ALA A 219 -3.48 38.09 -10.46
N LEU A 220 -2.39 37.98 -11.22
CA LEU A 220 -2.30 38.56 -12.57
C LEU A 220 -3.30 37.92 -13.54
N GLY A 221 -3.50 36.60 -13.45
CA GLY A 221 -4.47 35.91 -14.30
C GLY A 221 -5.89 36.42 -14.10
N LEU A 222 -6.29 36.60 -12.84
CA LEU A 222 -7.58 37.21 -12.50
C LEU A 222 -7.74 38.65 -13.04
N LYS A 223 -6.67 39.46 -13.01
CA LYS A 223 -6.70 40.83 -13.58
C LYS A 223 -6.88 40.81 -15.11
N ILE A 224 -6.20 39.89 -15.80
CA ILE A 224 -6.33 39.72 -17.26
C ILE A 224 -7.75 39.30 -17.62
N GLU A 225 -8.31 38.32 -16.90
CA GLU A 225 -9.68 37.86 -17.11
C GLU A 225 -10.73 38.93 -16.82
N ALA A 226 -10.48 39.80 -15.83
CA ALA A 226 -11.32 40.95 -15.52
C ALA A 226 -11.26 42.07 -16.59
N GLY A 227 -10.31 41.99 -17.52
CA GLY A 227 -10.16 42.95 -18.62
C GLY A 227 -9.63 44.31 -18.17
N ASP A 228 -8.69 44.34 -17.21
CA ASP A 228 -8.09 45.58 -16.72
C ASP A 228 -7.36 46.35 -17.86
N ILE A 229 -7.89 47.53 -18.18
CA ILE A 229 -7.48 48.38 -19.30
C ILE A 229 -6.05 48.92 -19.09
N GLY A 230 -5.59 49.06 -17.84
CA GLY A 230 -4.27 49.59 -17.50
C GLY A 230 -3.14 48.55 -17.50
N LEU A 231 -3.48 47.26 -17.49
CA LEU A 231 -2.50 46.20 -17.27
C LEU A 231 -1.47 46.06 -18.39
N ALA A 232 -1.87 46.28 -19.64
CA ALA A 232 -0.96 46.25 -20.79
C ALA A 232 0.10 47.37 -20.73
N GLU A 233 -0.27 48.55 -20.24
CA GLU A 233 0.68 49.66 -20.04
C GLU A 233 1.59 49.40 -18.85
N GLN A 234 1.07 48.83 -17.77
CA GLN A 234 1.86 48.45 -16.60
C GLN A 234 2.88 47.36 -16.95
N LEU A 235 2.50 46.34 -17.73
CA LEU A 235 3.41 45.30 -18.21
C LEU A 235 4.58 45.89 -19.00
N LYS A 236 4.33 46.90 -19.86
CA LYS A 236 5.40 47.62 -20.58
C LYS A 236 6.37 48.37 -19.66
N GLN A 237 5.93 48.81 -18.49
CA GLN A 237 6.82 49.45 -17.50
C GLN A 237 7.80 48.46 -16.86
N TYR A 238 7.44 47.16 -16.85
CA TYR A 238 8.25 46.07 -16.33
C TYR A 238 8.92 45.25 -17.45
N ASP A 239 9.26 45.91 -18.56
CA ASP A 239 10.00 45.35 -19.70
C ASP A 239 9.30 44.19 -20.44
N TYR A 240 7.97 44.03 -20.27
CA TYR A 240 7.19 43.09 -21.06
C TYR A 240 6.65 43.75 -22.34
N ASP A 241 7.13 43.29 -23.48
CA ASP A 241 6.69 43.76 -24.80
C ASP A 241 5.35 43.12 -25.20
N ALA A 242 4.26 43.69 -24.68
CA ALA A 242 2.89 43.28 -25.00
C ALA A 242 2.54 43.48 -26.49
N ASP A 243 3.24 44.37 -27.22
CA ASP A 243 2.98 44.61 -28.65
C ASP A 243 3.55 43.48 -29.51
N LYS A 244 4.68 42.88 -29.08
CA LYS A 244 5.32 41.74 -29.74
C LYS A 244 4.74 40.39 -29.34
N TYR A 245 4.45 40.20 -28.05
CA TYR A 245 4.06 38.89 -27.50
C TYR A 245 2.55 38.76 -27.21
N GLY A 246 1.78 39.85 -27.29
CA GLY A 246 0.38 39.87 -26.88
C GLY A 246 0.22 39.88 -25.35
N MET A 247 -1.02 39.74 -24.87
CA MET A 247 -1.25 39.54 -23.43
C MET A 247 -0.87 38.10 -23.03
N PRO A 248 -0.32 37.90 -21.82
CA PRO A 248 0.03 36.56 -21.34
C PRO A 248 -1.16 35.60 -21.39
N GLU A 249 -0.90 34.35 -21.75
CA GLU A 249 -1.90 33.28 -21.73
C GLU A 249 -2.29 32.95 -20.28
N VAL A 250 -3.59 32.98 -20.00
CA VAL A 250 -4.17 32.58 -18.71
C VAL A 250 -4.68 31.14 -18.83
N VAL A 251 -4.26 30.29 -17.90
CA VAL A 251 -4.76 28.93 -17.74
C VAL A 251 -5.21 28.74 -16.31
N GLU A 252 -6.45 28.32 -16.13
CA GLU A 252 -7.06 28.10 -14.80
C GLU A 252 -6.87 29.30 -13.87
N HIS A 253 -7.18 30.52 -14.36
CA HIS A 253 -7.07 31.79 -13.63
C HIS A 253 -5.63 32.23 -13.29
N ALA A 254 -4.59 31.55 -13.79
CA ALA A 254 -3.20 31.92 -13.55
C ALA A 254 -2.42 32.19 -14.84
N VAL A 255 -1.49 33.15 -14.78
CA VAL A 255 -0.53 33.38 -15.87
C VAL A 255 0.57 32.32 -15.84
N LYS A 256 0.84 31.69 -16.98
CA LYS A 256 1.98 30.76 -17.10
C LYS A 256 3.30 31.51 -16.95
N MET A 257 4.10 31.11 -15.98
CA MET A 257 5.44 31.65 -15.75
C MET A 257 6.49 30.56 -15.95
N ALA A 258 7.64 30.94 -16.50
CA ALA A 258 8.78 30.07 -16.68
C ALA A 258 10.00 30.68 -15.99
N VAL A 259 10.64 29.90 -15.12
CA VAL A 259 11.89 30.27 -14.44
C VAL A 259 12.92 29.20 -14.81
N PRO A 260 13.83 29.50 -15.76
CA PRO A 260 14.89 28.56 -16.13
C PRO A 260 15.78 28.20 -14.94
N VAL A 261 16.29 26.97 -14.96
CA VAL A 261 17.22 26.50 -13.92
C VAL A 261 18.55 27.25 -14.09
N PHE A 262 19.05 27.85 -13.01
CA PHE A 262 20.30 28.63 -12.95
C PHE A 262 20.36 29.94 -13.77
N ASP A 263 19.31 30.27 -14.52
CA ASP A 263 19.17 31.51 -15.30
C ASP A 263 17.75 32.09 -15.09
N GLY A 264 17.31 32.06 -13.84
CA GLY A 264 15.94 32.33 -13.44
C GLY A 264 15.72 33.72 -12.83
N ALA A 265 14.46 34.04 -12.56
CA ALA A 265 14.02 35.26 -11.89
C ALA A 265 14.81 35.56 -10.61
N HIS A 266 15.28 36.79 -10.49
CA HIS A 266 15.94 37.31 -9.32
C HIS A 266 14.93 37.86 -8.30
N GLU A 267 15.42 38.19 -7.10
CA GLU A 267 14.56 38.72 -6.02
C GLU A 267 13.85 40.02 -6.41
N GLN A 268 14.49 40.86 -7.24
CA GLN A 268 13.91 42.10 -7.74
C GLN A 268 12.73 41.81 -8.69
N ASP A 269 12.90 40.88 -9.63
CA ASP A 269 11.85 40.47 -10.56
C ASP A 269 10.62 39.93 -9.81
N LEU A 270 10.85 39.17 -8.73
CA LEU A 270 9.77 38.67 -7.89
C LEU A 270 9.01 39.81 -7.18
N LYS A 271 9.72 40.78 -6.60
CA LYS A 271 9.10 41.95 -5.95
C LYS A 271 8.30 42.80 -6.93
N ASP A 272 8.85 43.00 -8.12
CA ASP A 272 8.22 43.76 -9.20
C ASP A 272 6.95 43.06 -9.70
N THR A 273 7.01 41.73 -9.86
CA THR A 273 5.85 40.90 -10.23
C THR A 273 4.76 40.92 -9.16
N LEU A 274 5.13 40.83 -7.87
CA LEU A 274 4.18 40.94 -6.76
C LEU A 274 3.51 42.33 -6.70
N ALA A 275 4.29 43.39 -6.92
CA ALA A 275 3.77 44.76 -6.96
C ALA A 275 2.78 44.96 -8.13
N LEU A 276 3.12 44.47 -9.32
CA LEU A 276 2.24 44.48 -10.49
C LEU A 276 0.92 43.72 -10.21
N ALA A 277 1.03 42.59 -9.51
CA ALA A 277 -0.10 41.76 -9.12
C ALA A 277 -0.96 42.36 -7.99
N GLU A 278 -0.57 43.49 -7.40
CA GLU A 278 -1.19 44.09 -6.19
C GLU A 278 -1.19 43.15 -4.98
N VAL A 279 -0.16 42.33 -4.87
CA VAL A 279 0.06 41.42 -3.76
C VAL A 279 1.04 42.10 -2.78
N ASP A 280 0.84 41.87 -1.47
CA ASP A 280 1.78 42.34 -0.46
C ASP A 280 3.21 41.85 -0.80
N PRO A 281 4.23 42.72 -0.88
CA PRO A 281 5.59 42.35 -1.26
C PRO A 281 6.24 41.27 -0.37
N SER A 282 5.71 41.05 0.83
CA SER A 282 6.16 39.96 1.72
C SER A 282 5.61 38.58 1.34
N GLY A 283 4.68 38.51 0.40
CA GLY A 283 3.97 37.27 0.03
C GLY A 283 3.02 36.77 1.12
N LYS A 284 2.64 37.64 2.07
CA LYS A 284 1.80 37.29 3.22
C LYS A 284 0.48 38.05 3.22
N THR A 285 -0.57 37.38 3.67
CA THR A 285 -1.90 37.96 3.85
C THR A 285 -2.49 37.60 5.21
N VAL A 286 -3.55 38.29 5.61
CA VAL A 286 -4.33 37.93 6.80
C VAL A 286 -5.22 36.75 6.41
N LEU A 287 -5.13 35.68 7.18
CA LEU A 287 -6.07 34.56 7.11
C LEU A 287 -7.03 34.65 8.29
N TYR A 288 -8.19 34.02 8.14
CA TYR A 288 -9.20 33.87 9.18
C TYR A 288 -9.36 32.40 9.50
N ASP A 289 -9.54 32.08 10.77
CA ASP A 289 -9.86 30.73 11.21
C ASP A 289 -11.30 30.37 10.76
N GLY A 290 -11.45 29.26 10.05
CA GLY A 290 -12.74 28.78 9.57
C GLY A 290 -13.71 28.41 10.69
N ARG A 291 -13.20 27.97 11.85
CA ARG A 291 -14.02 27.49 12.97
C ARG A 291 -14.54 28.62 13.84
N THR A 292 -13.71 29.63 14.11
CA THR A 292 -14.04 30.74 15.00
C THR A 292 -14.44 32.00 14.23
N GLY A 293 -13.95 32.16 13.00
CA GLY A 293 -14.09 33.39 12.20
C GLY A 293 -13.11 34.50 12.60
N GLU A 294 -12.26 34.28 13.61
CA GLU A 294 -11.29 35.27 14.06
C GLU A 294 -10.07 35.35 13.13
N PRO A 295 -9.50 36.54 12.90
CA PRO A 295 -8.26 36.67 12.13
C PRO A 295 -7.07 36.11 12.92
N PHE A 296 -6.11 35.47 12.24
CA PHE A 296 -4.85 35.09 12.89
C PHE A 296 -4.03 36.32 13.30
N ASP A 297 -3.32 36.20 14.43
CA ASP A 297 -2.48 37.26 15.00
C ASP A 297 -1.42 37.78 14.02
N ASN A 298 -0.83 36.87 13.21
CA ASN A 298 0.24 37.18 12.28
C ASN A 298 -0.18 36.89 10.85
N LYS A 299 0.26 37.74 9.91
CA LYS A 299 0.12 37.46 8.47
C LYS A 299 0.83 36.16 8.10
N VAL A 300 0.18 35.36 7.27
CA VAL A 300 0.66 34.05 6.83
C VAL A 300 1.04 34.10 5.36
N THR A 301 2.12 33.41 4.97
CA THR A 301 2.48 33.21 3.57
C THR A 301 1.44 32.33 2.89
N VAL A 302 0.84 32.82 1.81
CA VAL A 302 -0.12 32.07 0.98
C VAL A 302 0.34 32.15 -0.46
N GLY A 303 0.20 31.05 -1.19
CA GLY A 303 0.67 30.94 -2.56
C GLY A 303 0.11 29.76 -3.32
N CYS A 304 0.30 29.79 -4.63
CA CYS A 304 0.02 28.66 -5.51
C CYS A 304 1.31 27.82 -5.60
N VAL A 305 1.31 26.59 -5.08
CA VAL A 305 2.45 25.66 -5.12
C VAL A 305 2.10 24.40 -5.91
N TYR A 306 3.06 23.84 -6.65
CA TYR A 306 2.84 22.64 -7.44
C TYR A 306 3.05 21.36 -6.60
N MET A 307 1.95 20.68 -6.29
CA MET A 307 1.93 19.46 -5.48
C MET A 307 1.67 18.22 -6.35
N LEU A 308 2.37 17.14 -6.03
CA LEU A 308 2.30 15.84 -6.70
C LEU A 308 1.76 14.78 -5.73
N LYS A 309 0.86 13.92 -6.22
CA LYS A 309 0.50 12.66 -5.56
C LYS A 309 1.53 11.61 -5.95
N LEU A 310 2.23 11.02 -4.97
CA LEU A 310 3.23 9.99 -5.24
C LEU A 310 2.57 8.62 -5.34
N HIS A 311 3.23 7.68 -6.03
CA HIS A 311 2.81 6.28 -6.08
C HIS A 311 3.18 5.53 -4.79
N HIS A 312 2.76 6.09 -3.66
CA HIS A 312 2.86 5.53 -2.32
C HIS A 312 1.52 5.74 -1.65
N LEU A 313 0.55 4.90 -2.04
CA LEU A 313 -0.82 4.98 -1.59
C LEU A 313 -1.00 4.16 -0.33
N VAL A 314 -1.90 4.61 0.55
CA VAL A 314 -2.21 3.89 1.79
C VAL A 314 -2.83 2.53 1.50
N ASP A 315 -3.72 2.46 0.49
CA ASP A 315 -4.45 1.24 0.11
C ASP A 315 -3.50 0.10 -0.33
N ASP A 316 -2.35 0.45 -0.90
CA ASP A 316 -1.32 -0.53 -1.27
C ASP A 316 -0.51 -1.01 -0.08
N LYS A 317 -0.35 -0.15 0.93
CA LYS A 317 0.49 -0.41 2.10
C LYS A 317 -0.25 -1.05 3.26
N ILE A 318 -1.56 -0.84 3.35
CA ILE A 318 -2.37 -1.48 4.39
C ILE A 318 -2.33 -2.99 4.18
N HIS A 319 -1.94 -3.70 5.24
CA HIS A 319 -1.87 -5.14 5.28
C HIS A 319 -2.08 -5.62 6.71
N ALA A 320 -3.01 -6.54 6.89
CA ALA A 320 -3.31 -7.17 8.16
C ALA A 320 -3.47 -8.68 7.96
N ARG A 321 -3.03 -9.44 8.95
CA ARG A 321 -3.10 -10.89 8.96
C ARG A 321 -3.50 -11.36 10.35
N SER A 322 -4.48 -12.26 10.41
CA SER A 322 -4.76 -13.06 11.61
C SER A 322 -4.05 -14.41 11.50
N THR A 323 -4.53 -15.27 10.60
CA THR A 323 -3.94 -16.54 10.19
C THR A 323 -3.70 -16.52 8.68
N GLY A 324 -2.95 -17.49 8.16
CA GLY A 324 -2.65 -17.50 6.73
C GLY A 324 -1.70 -18.63 6.37
N PRO A 325 -1.10 -18.59 5.17
CA PRO A 325 -0.19 -19.63 4.72
C PRO A 325 1.12 -19.60 5.51
N TYR A 326 1.74 -20.78 5.59
CA TYR A 326 2.99 -21.04 6.29
C TYR A 326 4.01 -21.65 5.34
N SER A 327 5.29 -21.41 5.61
CA SER A 327 6.41 -22.03 4.92
C SER A 327 6.42 -23.54 5.16
N LEU A 328 6.64 -24.32 4.11
CA LEU A 328 6.70 -25.79 4.23
C LEU A 328 7.86 -26.27 5.10
N VAL A 329 8.98 -25.56 5.07
CA VAL A 329 10.22 -25.97 5.75
C VAL A 329 10.24 -25.49 7.19
N THR A 330 10.09 -24.18 7.40
CA THR A 330 10.22 -23.56 8.72
C THR A 330 8.92 -23.53 9.51
N GLN A 331 7.78 -23.85 8.88
CA GLN A 331 6.44 -23.72 9.46
C GLN A 331 6.08 -22.31 9.96
N GLN A 332 6.87 -21.30 9.62
CA GLN A 332 6.62 -19.89 9.94
C GLN A 332 5.64 -19.26 8.96
N PRO A 333 4.90 -18.21 9.37
CA PRO A 333 4.12 -17.36 8.46
C PRO A 333 4.92 -16.96 7.21
N LEU A 334 4.32 -17.05 6.02
CA LEU A 334 4.94 -16.50 4.81
C LEU A 334 5.19 -15.00 4.93
N GLY A 335 6.06 -14.45 4.08
CA GLY A 335 6.40 -13.02 4.07
C GLY A 335 5.65 -12.24 2.98
N GLY A 336 5.33 -10.98 3.27
CA GLY A 336 4.82 -10.02 2.28
C GLY A 336 3.31 -10.10 2.01
N LYS A 337 2.74 -8.95 1.59
CA LYS A 337 1.30 -8.77 1.34
C LYS A 337 0.74 -9.73 0.28
N ALA A 338 1.51 -9.96 -0.80
CA ALA A 338 1.08 -10.80 -1.92
C ALA A 338 0.80 -12.26 -1.52
N GLN A 339 1.48 -12.77 -0.49
CA GLN A 339 1.29 -14.12 0.03
C GLN A 339 0.41 -14.14 1.29
N PHE A 340 -0.25 -13.03 1.61
CA PHE A 340 -0.95 -12.86 2.89
C PHE A 340 -0.04 -13.18 4.09
N GLY A 341 1.19 -12.67 4.01
CA GLY A 341 2.27 -12.96 4.94
C GLY A 341 2.16 -12.27 6.30
N GLY A 342 2.90 -12.75 7.29
CA GLY A 342 3.05 -12.11 8.60
C GLY A 342 4.13 -11.02 8.59
N GLN A 343 4.09 -10.17 9.60
CA GLN A 343 5.13 -9.20 9.90
C GLN A 343 6.33 -9.92 10.51
N ARG A 344 7.53 -9.51 10.13
CA ARG A 344 8.75 -10.06 10.72
C ARG A 344 8.98 -9.41 12.08
N PHE A 345 8.94 -10.21 13.13
CA PHE A 345 9.43 -9.83 14.45
C PHE A 345 10.91 -10.21 14.53
N GLY A 346 11.79 -9.22 14.44
CA GLY A 346 13.23 -9.40 14.32
C GLY A 346 13.95 -9.43 15.67
N GLU A 347 15.26 -9.57 15.59
CA GLU A 347 16.14 -9.63 16.76
C GLU A 347 16.07 -8.35 17.61
N MET A 348 16.01 -7.18 16.97
CA MET A 348 15.93 -5.91 17.69
C MET A 348 14.60 -5.75 18.43
N GLU A 349 13.49 -6.23 17.86
CA GLU A 349 12.20 -6.21 18.52
C GLU A 349 12.13 -7.21 19.69
N VAL A 350 12.83 -8.34 19.60
CA VAL A 350 13.01 -9.28 20.71
C VAL A 350 13.72 -8.60 21.88
N TRP A 351 14.84 -7.92 21.63
CA TRP A 351 15.57 -7.19 22.68
C TRP A 351 14.70 -6.14 23.37
N ALA A 352 13.80 -5.49 22.64
CA ALA A 352 12.86 -4.54 23.23
C ALA A 352 11.94 -5.23 24.26
N LEU A 353 11.37 -6.40 23.93
CA LEU A 353 10.53 -7.15 24.87
C LEU A 353 11.33 -7.69 26.07
N GLU A 354 12.56 -8.15 25.85
CA GLU A 354 13.46 -8.58 26.91
C GLU A 354 13.77 -7.44 27.89
N ALA A 355 14.02 -6.23 27.38
CA ALA A 355 14.29 -5.05 28.20
C ALA A 355 13.10 -4.67 29.09
N TYR A 356 11.87 -4.88 28.62
CA TYR A 356 10.65 -4.70 29.43
C TYR A 356 10.36 -5.85 30.39
N GLY A 357 11.07 -6.98 30.27
CA GLY A 357 10.75 -8.20 31.03
C GLY A 357 9.43 -8.84 30.59
N ALA A 358 8.97 -8.59 29.36
CA ALA A 358 7.71 -9.09 28.82
C ALA A 358 7.82 -10.55 28.34
N ALA A 359 8.19 -11.45 29.26
CA ALA A 359 8.53 -12.84 28.95
C ALA A 359 7.39 -13.61 28.28
N TYR A 360 6.14 -13.47 28.75
CA TYR A 360 4.99 -14.15 28.16
C TYR A 360 4.67 -13.65 26.75
N THR A 361 4.76 -12.33 26.51
CA THR A 361 4.55 -11.75 25.18
C THR A 361 5.59 -12.25 24.20
N LEU A 362 6.86 -12.26 24.61
CA LEU A 362 7.94 -12.80 23.79
C LEU A 362 7.72 -14.28 23.48
N GLN A 363 7.41 -15.09 24.51
CA GLN A 363 7.16 -16.52 24.36
C GLN A 363 6.01 -16.76 23.37
N GLU A 364 4.90 -16.02 23.48
CA GLU A 364 3.76 -16.14 22.57
C GLU A 364 4.14 -15.83 21.10
N ILE A 365 4.93 -14.77 20.88
CA ILE A 365 5.36 -14.35 19.54
C ILE A 365 6.25 -15.41 18.88
N ILE A 366 7.22 -15.97 19.62
CA ILE A 366 8.19 -16.94 19.07
C ILE A 366 7.67 -18.39 19.03
N THR A 367 6.44 -18.65 19.49
CA THR A 367 5.84 -20.00 19.51
C THR A 367 4.49 -20.03 18.80
N VAL A 368 3.39 -19.83 19.53
CA VAL A 368 2.00 -20.02 19.08
C VAL A 368 1.57 -19.04 17.99
N LYS A 369 2.23 -17.87 17.88
CA LYS A 369 2.01 -16.92 16.77
C LYS A 369 2.92 -17.15 15.56
N SER A 370 3.85 -18.10 15.66
CA SER A 370 4.86 -18.40 14.64
C SER A 370 4.76 -19.86 14.17
N ASP A 371 5.58 -20.74 14.72
CA ASP A 371 5.94 -22.05 14.18
C ASP A 371 5.70 -23.20 15.17
N ASP A 372 4.98 -22.96 16.27
CA ASP A 372 4.36 -24.04 17.03
C ASP A 372 3.10 -24.53 16.31
N VAL A 373 3.22 -25.63 15.56
CA VAL A 373 2.16 -26.16 14.70
C VAL A 373 0.93 -26.59 15.51
N VAL A 374 1.11 -27.20 16.67
CA VAL A 374 0.00 -27.67 17.51
C VAL A 374 -0.53 -26.52 18.36
N GLY A 375 0.37 -25.73 18.96
CA GLY A 375 0.02 -24.63 19.85
C GLY A 375 -0.75 -23.52 19.14
N ARG A 376 -0.40 -23.15 17.90
CA ARG A 376 -1.13 -22.12 17.14
C ARG A 376 -2.59 -22.49 16.92
N VAL A 377 -2.86 -23.77 16.71
CA VAL A 377 -4.21 -24.23 16.38
C VAL A 377 -5.06 -24.36 17.65
N LYS A 378 -4.51 -24.96 18.70
CA LYS A 378 -5.17 -24.98 20.02
C LYS A 378 -5.43 -23.58 20.56
N THR A 379 -4.52 -22.63 20.30
CA THR A 379 -4.70 -21.22 20.65
C THR A 379 -5.87 -20.61 19.90
N TYR A 380 -5.97 -20.85 18.59
CA TYR A 380 -7.10 -20.37 17.79
C TYR A 380 -8.44 -20.91 18.33
N GLU A 381 -8.52 -22.21 18.63
CA GLU A 381 -9.71 -22.80 19.22
C GLU A 381 -10.05 -22.23 20.60
N ALA A 382 -9.06 -22.07 21.47
CA ALA A 382 -9.25 -21.52 22.81
C ALA A 382 -9.83 -20.09 22.72
N ILE A 383 -9.32 -19.26 21.80
CA ILE A 383 -9.83 -17.92 21.55
C ILE A 383 -11.30 -17.96 21.11
N VAL A 384 -11.66 -18.85 20.18
CA VAL A 384 -13.05 -19.00 19.70
C VAL A 384 -13.97 -19.51 20.81
N LYS A 385 -13.49 -20.42 21.66
CA LYS A 385 -14.24 -20.99 22.80
C LYS A 385 -14.30 -20.04 24.01
N GLY A 386 -13.49 -18.97 24.03
CA GLY A 386 -13.34 -18.09 25.19
C GLY A 386 -12.60 -18.75 26.36
N GLU A 387 -11.79 -19.77 26.08
CA GLU A 387 -10.96 -20.49 27.04
C GLU A 387 -9.57 -19.84 27.15
N ASN A 388 -8.81 -20.23 28.18
CA ASN A 388 -7.44 -19.75 28.34
C ASN A 388 -6.52 -20.36 27.27
N ILE A 389 -5.53 -19.56 26.84
CA ILE A 389 -4.51 -19.99 25.88
C ILE A 389 -3.71 -21.15 26.51
N PRO A 390 -3.50 -22.26 25.77
CA PRO A 390 -2.73 -23.40 26.24
C PRO A 390 -1.25 -23.06 26.41
N GLU A 391 -0.51 -23.91 27.12
CA GLU A 391 0.95 -23.75 27.25
C GLU A 391 1.64 -23.94 25.88
N PRO A 392 2.58 -23.05 25.52
CA PRO A 392 3.35 -23.17 24.29
C PRO A 392 4.22 -24.42 24.23
N GLY A 393 4.30 -25.03 23.06
CA GLY A 393 5.18 -26.15 22.75
C GLY A 393 6.57 -25.72 22.27
N VAL A 394 7.27 -26.66 21.63
CA VAL A 394 8.60 -26.44 21.06
C VAL A 394 8.47 -25.91 19.61
N PRO A 395 9.13 -24.80 19.26
CA PRO A 395 9.13 -24.28 17.88
C PRO A 395 9.63 -25.30 16.86
N GLU A 396 8.99 -25.37 15.69
CA GLU A 396 9.42 -26.27 14.63
C GLU A 396 10.79 -25.88 14.07
N SER A 397 11.11 -24.59 14.01
CA SER A 397 12.44 -24.11 13.59
C SER A 397 13.58 -24.67 14.45
N PHE A 398 13.35 -24.87 15.75
CA PHE A 398 14.32 -25.49 16.64
C PHE A 398 14.51 -26.99 16.34
N LYS A 399 13.42 -27.71 16.03
CA LYS A 399 13.50 -29.12 15.60
C LYS A 399 14.27 -29.25 14.30
N VAL A 400 14.02 -28.36 13.33
CA VAL A 400 14.76 -28.29 12.06
C VAL A 400 16.25 -28.07 12.32
N LEU A 401 16.62 -27.10 13.16
CA LEU A 401 18.01 -26.85 13.53
C LEU A 401 18.72 -28.09 14.10
N VAL A 402 18.07 -28.81 15.01
CA VAL A 402 18.61 -30.06 15.57
C VAL A 402 18.87 -31.09 14.47
N LYS A 403 17.96 -31.22 13.51
CA LYS A 403 18.11 -32.16 12.37
C LYS A 403 19.21 -31.73 11.41
N GLU A 404 19.37 -30.44 11.16
CA GLU A 404 20.46 -29.90 10.34
C GLU A 404 21.82 -30.17 10.99
N LEU A 405 21.96 -29.96 12.30
CA LEU A 405 23.19 -30.26 13.03
C LEU A 405 23.48 -31.78 13.08
N GLN A 406 22.46 -32.63 13.20
CA GLN A 406 22.60 -34.08 13.06
C GLN A 406 23.06 -34.49 11.66
N SER A 407 22.61 -33.79 10.62
CA SER A 407 22.98 -34.09 9.23
C SER A 407 24.47 -33.90 8.93
N ILE A 408 25.13 -32.99 9.66
CA ILE A 408 26.59 -32.75 9.54
C ILE A 408 27.42 -33.64 10.47
N GLY A 409 26.79 -34.61 11.14
CA GLY A 409 27.46 -35.59 12.00
C GLY A 409 27.66 -35.17 13.46
N LEU A 410 26.96 -34.14 13.93
CA LEU A 410 26.94 -33.77 15.36
C LEU A 410 25.80 -34.51 16.07
N ASP A 411 26.13 -35.28 17.11
CA ASP A 411 25.12 -35.94 17.95
C ASP A 411 24.55 -34.96 18.97
N ILE A 412 23.40 -34.37 18.65
CA ILE A 412 22.66 -33.46 19.52
C ILE A 412 21.45 -34.18 20.10
N LYS A 413 21.34 -34.11 21.43
CA LYS A 413 20.28 -34.70 22.25
C LYS A 413 19.77 -33.66 23.22
N VAL A 414 18.46 -33.69 23.51
CA VAL A 414 17.90 -32.93 24.63
C VAL A 414 17.66 -33.87 25.79
N LEU A 415 18.16 -33.46 26.95
CA LEU A 415 18.13 -34.21 28.18
C LEU A 415 17.18 -33.53 29.16
N ASN A 416 16.48 -34.32 29.96
CA ASN A 416 15.78 -33.82 31.15
C ASN A 416 16.79 -33.59 32.31
N GLU A 417 16.28 -33.19 33.47
CA GLU A 417 17.09 -33.01 34.69
C GLU A 417 17.77 -34.31 35.17
N ASP A 418 17.22 -35.48 34.81
CA ASP A 418 17.73 -36.81 35.17
C ASP A 418 18.71 -37.40 34.13
N GLU A 419 19.19 -36.59 33.18
CA GLU A 419 20.07 -36.99 32.06
C GLU A 419 19.47 -38.03 31.10
N GLU A 420 18.14 -38.16 31.08
CA GLU A 420 17.43 -39.04 30.16
C GLU A 420 17.09 -38.29 28.86
N GLU A 421 17.26 -38.99 27.73
CA GLU A 421 17.01 -38.44 26.40
C GLU A 421 15.51 -38.22 26.16
N ILE A 422 15.13 -36.96 25.91
CA ILE A 422 13.78 -36.58 25.51
C ILE A 422 13.68 -36.67 23.99
N SER A 423 12.75 -37.50 23.50
CA SER A 423 12.39 -37.49 22.09
C SER A 423 11.67 -36.18 21.74
N MET A 424 12.27 -35.38 20.85
CA MET A 424 11.62 -34.20 20.25
C MET A 424 10.65 -34.53 19.11
N ARG A 425 10.44 -35.81 18.82
CA ARG A 425 9.29 -36.17 18.00
C ARG A 425 8.07 -35.91 18.87
N ASP A 426 7.24 -34.96 18.48
CA ASP A 426 5.84 -34.99 18.92
C ASP A 426 5.37 -36.42 18.65
N ASN A 427 4.70 -37.05 19.61
CA ASN A 427 4.15 -38.36 19.34
C ASN A 427 3.35 -38.24 18.04
N ASP A 428 3.62 -39.10 17.06
CA ASP A 428 2.89 -39.07 15.79
C ASP A 428 1.36 -39.14 16.02
N GLU A 429 0.94 -39.60 17.21
CA GLU A 429 -0.43 -39.53 17.72
C GLU A 429 -0.93 -38.09 17.96
N ASP A 430 -0.17 -37.18 18.56
CA ASP A 430 -0.61 -35.80 18.84
C ASP A 430 -0.71 -34.95 17.56
N ILE A 431 0.26 -35.08 16.63
CA ILE A 431 0.19 -34.39 15.32
C ILE A 431 -0.94 -35.00 14.49
N ALA A 432 -1.08 -36.33 14.46
CA ALA A 432 -2.14 -36.96 13.69
C ALA A 432 -3.52 -36.77 14.31
N GLU A 433 -3.65 -36.62 15.62
CA GLU A 433 -4.91 -36.31 16.32
C GLU A 433 -5.27 -34.82 16.15
N THR A 434 -4.31 -33.91 16.25
CA THR A 434 -4.54 -32.47 15.99
C THR A 434 -4.82 -32.20 14.51
N ALA A 435 -4.13 -32.87 13.58
CA ALA A 435 -4.43 -32.81 12.14
C ALA A 435 -5.71 -33.56 11.76
N ARG A 436 -6.22 -34.46 12.61
CA ARG A 436 -7.55 -35.08 12.49
C ARG A 436 -8.66 -34.17 13.02
N GLU A 437 -8.42 -33.45 14.11
CA GLU A 437 -9.37 -32.51 14.71
C GLU A 437 -9.51 -31.22 13.90
N LEU A 438 -8.45 -30.80 13.22
CA LEU A 438 -8.41 -29.53 12.50
C LEU A 438 -8.25 -29.74 11.01
N ASP A 439 -9.31 -29.35 10.31
CA ASP A 439 -9.49 -29.15 8.87
C ASP A 439 -8.42 -28.23 8.26
N LEU A 440 -7.15 -28.59 8.39
CA LEU A 440 -5.99 -27.94 7.83
C LEU A 440 -5.43 -28.84 6.75
N ASN A 441 -5.88 -28.57 5.52
CA ASN A 441 -5.13 -28.99 4.34
C ASN A 441 -3.68 -28.49 4.51
N LEU A 442 -2.72 -29.40 4.71
CA LEU A 442 -1.27 -29.15 4.73
C LEU A 442 -0.74 -28.55 3.39
N ALA A 443 -1.64 -28.22 2.47
CA ALA A 443 -1.41 -27.62 1.17
C ALA A 443 -1.84 -26.14 1.13
N GLY A 444 -1.57 -25.34 2.17
CA GLY A 444 -1.54 -23.87 2.07
C GLY A 444 -2.77 -23.17 1.47
N GLU A 445 -3.98 -23.68 1.68
CA GLU A 445 -5.22 -23.06 1.18
C GLU A 445 -6.02 -22.39 2.32
N MET A 446 -6.65 -21.24 2.00
CA MET A 446 -7.49 -20.47 2.92
C MET A 446 -8.88 -21.08 3.08
N PRO A 447 -9.47 -21.15 4.29
CA PRO A 447 -10.90 -21.44 4.43
C PRO A 447 -11.74 -20.27 3.93
N ALA A 448 -12.88 -20.58 3.30
CA ALA A 448 -13.84 -19.58 2.85
C ALA A 448 -14.43 -18.81 4.04
N ALA A 449 -14.54 -17.48 3.91
CA ALA A 449 -15.17 -16.65 4.92
C ALA A 449 -16.65 -17.06 5.10
N PRO A 450 -17.15 -17.15 6.35
CA PRO A 450 -18.57 -17.40 6.58
C PRO A 450 -19.42 -16.24 6.03
N PRO A 451 -20.70 -16.49 5.67
CA PRO A 451 -21.58 -15.45 5.15
C PRO A 451 -21.72 -14.32 6.18
N ALA A 452 -21.66 -13.08 5.71
CA ALA A 452 -21.82 -11.91 6.57
C ALA A 452 -23.25 -11.86 7.16
N GLU A 453 -23.38 -12.13 8.45
CA GLU A 453 -24.61 -11.82 9.17
C GLU A 453 -24.73 -10.29 9.34
N LYS A 454 -25.93 -9.77 9.07
CA LYS A 454 -26.27 -8.35 9.18
C LYS A 454 -26.02 -7.87 10.62
N LYS A 455 -25.08 -6.95 10.82
CA LYS A 455 -24.90 -6.24 12.09
C LYS A 455 -26.00 -5.17 12.24
N GLU A 456 -26.77 -5.28 13.32
CA GLU A 456 -27.58 -4.20 13.86
C GLU A 456 -26.65 -3.12 14.46
N GLU A 457 -26.94 -1.86 14.16
CA GLU A 457 -26.25 -0.69 14.71
C GLU A 457 -26.45 -0.59 16.23
N PHE A 458 -25.37 -0.47 16.98
CA PHE A 458 -25.38 0.09 18.33
C PHE A 458 -24.36 1.22 18.44
N ALA A 459 -24.84 2.34 18.97
CA ALA A 459 -24.16 3.63 19.08
C ALA A 459 -23.05 3.66 20.14
N GLU A 460 -22.06 4.51 19.87
CA GLU A 460 -20.89 4.84 20.70
C GLU A 460 -21.20 5.33 22.12
N SER A 461 -20.27 5.04 23.03
CA SER A 461 -19.76 6.04 23.99
C SER A 461 -18.45 5.57 24.65
N GLY A 462 -17.42 6.43 24.64
CA GLY A 462 -16.47 6.54 25.77
C GLY A 462 -14.98 6.28 25.50
N GLU A 463 -14.27 7.37 25.18
CA GLU A 463 -12.93 7.79 25.65
C GLU A 463 -11.74 6.80 25.60
N VAL A 464 -10.77 7.10 24.74
CA VAL A 464 -9.38 6.59 24.84
C VAL A 464 -8.44 7.79 24.94
N SER A 465 -7.70 7.85 26.04
CA SER A 465 -6.65 8.81 26.34
C SER A 465 -5.33 8.44 25.65
N ASP A 466 -4.64 9.48 25.19
CA ASP A 466 -3.29 9.49 24.60
C ASP A 466 -2.21 8.82 25.44
N ASP A 467 -1.21 8.20 24.78
CA ASP A 467 0.20 8.59 24.88
C ASP A 467 1.14 7.59 24.13
N LEU A 468 1.94 8.14 23.18
CA LEU A 468 3.36 7.85 22.81
C LEU A 468 3.72 6.42 22.29
N ASP A 469 4.57 6.12 21.30
CA ASP A 469 5.66 6.74 20.49
C ASP A 469 5.73 5.95 19.15
N LEU A 470 6.03 6.42 17.93
CA LEU A 470 7.13 7.21 17.33
C LEU A 470 8.51 6.50 17.26
N ILE A 471 9.02 6.44 16.01
CA ILE A 471 10.39 6.13 15.53
C ILE A 471 10.71 4.67 15.17
N ALA A 472 10.77 4.37 13.86
CA ALA A 472 11.94 3.76 13.20
C ALA A 472 11.70 3.62 11.67
N ASP A 473 12.21 4.58 10.88
CA ASP A 473 12.30 4.44 9.42
C ASP A 473 13.61 5.10 8.94
N VAL A 474 14.74 4.39 9.08
CA VAL A 474 15.97 4.65 8.32
C VAL A 474 16.71 3.33 8.14
N GLY A 475 16.71 2.79 6.93
CA GLY A 475 17.64 1.70 6.58
C GLY A 475 17.16 0.77 5.49
N ASN A 476 16.84 1.27 4.29
CA ASN A 476 16.76 0.40 3.13
C ASN A 476 17.30 1.11 1.87
N ILE A 477 18.63 1.16 1.77
CA ILE A 477 19.32 1.37 0.50
C ILE A 477 19.98 0.02 0.18
N SER A 478 19.30 -0.80 -0.60
CA SER A 478 19.89 -1.99 -1.21
C SER A 478 20.66 -1.57 -2.46
N LEU A 479 21.98 -1.69 -2.37
CA LEU A 479 22.86 -1.95 -3.50
C LEU A 479 22.44 -3.29 -4.08
N ASP A 480 21.81 -3.31 -5.25
CA ASP A 480 21.77 -4.45 -6.18
C ASP A 480 21.03 -3.98 -7.43
N ASN A 481 21.75 -3.37 -8.37
CA ASN A 481 21.36 -3.22 -9.77
C ASN A 481 22.58 -2.78 -10.57
N PHE A 482 23.54 -3.69 -10.76
CA PHE A 482 24.51 -3.62 -11.84
C PHE A 482 24.90 -5.03 -12.27
N ASP A 483 24.13 -5.57 -13.21
CA ASP A 483 24.68 -6.51 -14.18
C ASP A 483 23.83 -6.40 -15.45
N ASP A 484 24.23 -5.49 -16.32
CA ASP A 484 23.99 -5.62 -17.77
C ASP A 484 25.16 -4.97 -18.50
N LYS A 485 25.93 -5.83 -19.17
CA LYS A 485 26.98 -5.45 -20.12
C LYS A 485 26.31 -5.08 -21.44
N GLU A 486 26.68 -3.94 -22.03
CA GLU A 486 27.08 -3.86 -23.44
C GLU A 486 27.72 -2.51 -23.79
N ASP A 487 28.91 -2.60 -24.38
CA ASP A 487 29.54 -1.75 -25.38
C ASP A 487 29.55 -0.21 -25.24
N PHE A 488 30.72 0.35 -24.89
CA PHE A 488 31.23 1.52 -25.62
C PHE A 488 32.76 1.51 -25.72
N ASN A 489 33.24 1.39 -26.95
CA ASN A 489 34.64 1.56 -27.36
C ASN A 489 35.03 3.05 -27.32
N GLY A 490 36.26 3.32 -26.88
CA GLY A 490 37.09 4.41 -27.36
C GLY A 490 36.99 5.73 -26.58
N ILE A 491 38.08 6.08 -25.90
CA ILE A 491 38.98 7.19 -26.28
C ILE A 491 40.20 7.12 -25.32
N THR A 492 41.37 6.92 -25.92
CA THR A 492 42.69 7.16 -25.36
C THR A 492 42.94 8.65 -25.18
N GLU A 493 43.60 9.06 -24.10
CA GLU A 493 44.78 9.95 -24.15
C GLU A 493 45.31 10.26 -22.73
N ASP A 494 46.49 9.70 -22.46
CA ASP A 494 47.66 10.31 -21.84
C ASP A 494 47.51 11.65 -21.09
N ASN A 495 47.92 11.68 -19.82
CA ASN A 495 49.03 12.56 -19.47
C ASN A 495 49.79 12.12 -18.21
N ASP A 496 51.05 11.80 -18.48
CA ASP A 496 52.25 11.84 -17.65
C ASP A 496 52.24 12.77 -16.41
N GLY A 497 53.00 12.36 -15.40
CA GLY A 497 53.64 13.33 -14.51
C GLY A 497 53.95 12.91 -13.07
N SER A 498 54.95 12.03 -12.90
CA SER A 498 56.06 12.17 -11.92
C SER A 498 55.72 12.70 -10.51
N LYS A 499 55.79 11.90 -9.45
CA LYS A 499 57.00 11.49 -8.69
C LYS A 499 57.07 12.18 -7.32
N ASP A 500 57.65 11.43 -6.40
CA ASP A 500 58.40 11.84 -5.21
C ASP A 500 57.59 12.12 -3.92
N ASP A 501 57.59 11.07 -3.08
CA ASP A 501 58.39 11.00 -1.86
C ASP A 501 57.97 11.68 -0.54
N PHE A 502 57.87 10.79 0.47
CA PHE A 502 58.27 10.85 1.88
C PHE A 502 57.39 11.50 2.98
N GLU A 503 57.29 10.67 4.04
CA GLU A 503 56.83 10.83 5.43
C GLU A 503 55.33 10.76 5.75
#